data_AF-A0A1D3TZH6-F1
#
_entry.id   AF-A0A1D3TZH6-F1
#
_cell.length_a   1.000
_cell.length_b   1.000
_cell.length_c   1.000
_cell.angle_alpha   90.00
_cell.angle_beta   90.00
_cell.angle_gamma   90.00
#
_symmetry.space_group_name_H-M   'P 1'
#
loop_
_entity.id
_entity.type
_entity.pdbx_description
1 polymer ?
#
loop_
_entity_poly.entity_id
_entity_poly.type
_entity_poly.pdbx_seq_one_letter_code
_entity_poly.pdbx_strand_id
1 'polypeptide(L)'
;MDRCTHNVRSTRWKQIILNCQQRPADKSVKQWLEENDILEQSYYYWQRKFRKEAYDQMENSCLPSVQDTNNAVSFVEISAPVHQEVPMECNSETIKPAAVIKTATVSIAISNDISDQLLSRILQEVTHA
;
A
#
# COMPACT_ATOMS: atom_id res chain seq x y z
N MET A 1 -1.96 40.97 -12.12
CA MET A 1 -2.58 40.01 -13.04
C MET A 1 -4.00 39.75 -12.54
N ASP A 2 -5.01 40.12 -13.32
CA ASP A 2 -6.40 40.13 -12.86
C ASP A 2 -6.89 38.76 -12.40
N ARG A 3 -7.71 38.75 -11.35
CA ARG A 3 -8.27 37.53 -10.73
C ARG A 3 -9.02 36.66 -11.74
N CYS A 4 -9.65 37.27 -12.73
CA CYS A 4 -10.33 36.59 -13.84
C CYS A 4 -9.34 35.78 -14.72
N THR A 5 -8.20 36.37 -15.08
CA THR A 5 -7.17 35.72 -15.90
C THR A 5 -6.54 34.53 -15.16
N HIS A 6 -6.37 34.63 -13.84
CA HIS A 6 -5.90 33.51 -13.03
C HIS A 6 -6.91 32.35 -13.05
N ASN A 7 -8.21 32.63 -12.91
CA ASN A 7 -9.25 31.61 -12.88
C ASN A 7 -9.38 30.88 -14.23
N VAL A 8 -9.42 31.62 -15.35
CA VAL A 8 -9.51 31.02 -16.69
C VAL A 8 -8.34 30.09 -16.97
N ARG A 9 -7.10 30.53 -16.62
CA ARG A 9 -5.91 29.73 -16.83
C ARG A 9 -5.89 28.48 -15.95
N SER A 10 -6.27 28.60 -14.67
CA SER A 10 -6.38 27.45 -13.77
C SER A 10 -7.42 26.44 -14.24
N THR A 11 -8.59 26.90 -14.69
CA THR A 11 -9.65 26.03 -15.22
C THR A 11 -9.19 25.27 -16.46
N ARG A 12 -8.48 25.93 -17.40
CA ARG A 12 -7.88 25.26 -18.56
C ARG A 12 -6.90 24.16 -18.14
N TRP A 13 -6.02 24.43 -17.20
CA TRP A 13 -5.02 23.44 -16.74
C TRP A 13 -5.65 22.27 -15.97
N LYS A 14 -6.72 22.50 -15.21
CA LYS A 14 -7.50 21.42 -14.60
C LYS A 14 -8.08 20.49 -15.67
N GLN A 15 -8.65 21.03 -16.74
CA GLN A 15 -9.17 20.23 -17.85
C GLN A 15 -8.07 19.41 -18.55
N ILE A 16 -6.91 20.03 -18.81
CA ILE A 16 -5.75 19.32 -19.37
C ILE A 16 -5.34 18.14 -18.50
N ILE A 17 -5.27 18.32 -17.18
CA ILE A 17 -4.89 17.25 -16.24
C ILE A 17 -5.93 16.13 -16.23
N LEU A 18 -7.22 16.46 -16.24
CA LEU A 18 -8.31 15.47 -16.30
C LEU A 18 -8.25 14.66 -17.60
N ASN A 19 -8.08 15.31 -18.75
CA ASN A 19 -7.99 14.63 -20.03
C ASN A 19 -6.75 13.72 -20.10
N CYS A 20 -5.62 14.15 -19.52
CA CYS A 20 -4.41 13.33 -19.43
C CYS A 20 -4.62 12.06 -18.57
N GLN A 21 -5.46 12.14 -17.53
CA GLN A 21 -5.83 11.00 -16.69
C GLN A 21 -6.77 10.02 -17.41
N GLN A 22 -7.60 10.52 -18.33
CA GLN A 22 -8.51 9.73 -19.16
C GLN A 22 -7.86 9.19 -20.44
N ARG A 23 -6.54 9.37 -20.61
CA ARG A 23 -5.83 8.86 -21.78
C ARG A 23 -5.92 7.31 -21.86
N PRO A 24 -5.78 6.73 -23.06
CA PRO A 24 -5.69 5.28 -23.24
C PRO A 24 -4.53 4.68 -22.41
N ALA A 25 -4.73 3.48 -21.83
CA ALA A 25 -3.73 2.86 -20.96
C ALA A 25 -2.41 2.52 -21.67
N ASP A 26 -2.47 2.30 -22.99
CA ASP A 26 -1.34 2.08 -23.90
C ASP A 26 -0.53 3.35 -24.19
N LYS A 27 -1.05 4.54 -23.82
CA LYS A 27 -0.38 5.81 -24.08
C LYS A 27 0.34 6.32 -22.83
N SER A 28 1.62 6.66 -22.97
CA SER A 28 2.37 7.32 -21.90
C SER A 28 1.90 8.76 -21.70
N VAL A 29 2.11 9.31 -20.49
CA VAL A 29 1.84 10.73 -20.21
C VAL A 29 2.60 11.63 -21.19
N LYS A 30 3.87 11.30 -21.47
CA LYS A 30 4.74 12.10 -22.33
C LYS A 30 4.24 12.17 -23.77
N GLN A 31 3.84 11.03 -24.34
CA GLN A 31 3.25 10.97 -25.68
C GLN A 31 1.93 11.74 -25.76
N TRP A 32 1.07 11.60 -24.75
CA TRP A 32 -0.19 12.35 -24.71
C TRP A 32 0.05 13.86 -24.66
N LEU A 33 1.05 14.31 -23.90
CA LEU A 33 1.40 15.74 -23.83
C LEU A 33 1.94 16.26 -25.17
N GLU A 34 2.79 15.48 -25.84
CA GLU A 34 3.34 15.82 -27.16
C GLU A 34 2.25 15.93 -28.22
N GLU A 35 1.31 14.99 -28.28
CA GLU A 35 0.18 15.02 -29.22
C GLU A 35 -0.79 16.19 -29.00
N ASN A 36 -0.83 16.74 -27.79
CA ASN A 36 -1.73 17.85 -27.44
C ASN A 36 -1.00 19.21 -27.38
N ASP A 37 0.24 19.29 -27.89
CA ASP A 37 1.10 20.48 -27.89
C ASP A 37 1.29 21.08 -26.47
N ILE A 38 1.43 20.22 -25.47
CA ILE A 38 1.55 20.61 -24.07
C ILE A 38 2.99 20.46 -23.61
N LEU A 39 3.59 21.56 -23.18
CA LEU A 39 4.91 21.56 -22.55
C LEU A 39 4.90 20.75 -21.25
N GLU A 40 5.72 19.71 -21.19
CA GLU A 40 5.85 18.80 -20.04
C GLU A 40 6.16 19.54 -18.74
N GLN A 41 7.06 20.53 -18.79
CA GLN A 41 7.41 21.37 -17.64
C GLN A 41 6.18 22.12 -17.08
N SER A 42 5.33 22.63 -17.96
CA SER A 42 4.12 23.35 -17.56
C SER A 42 3.11 22.39 -16.94
N TYR A 43 2.96 21.20 -17.51
CA TYR A 43 2.07 20.17 -16.98
C TYR A 43 2.41 19.82 -15.53
N TYR A 44 3.66 19.47 -15.24
CA TYR A 44 4.07 19.11 -13.88
C TYR A 44 4.09 20.30 -12.92
N TYR A 45 4.41 21.50 -13.41
CA TYR A 45 4.29 22.72 -12.61
C TYR A 45 2.85 22.92 -12.11
N TRP A 46 1.87 22.82 -13.00
CA TRP A 46 0.46 23.00 -12.65
C TRP A 46 -0.09 21.88 -11.80
N GLN A 47 0.30 20.63 -12.07
CA GLN A 47 -0.07 19.51 -11.23
C GLN A 47 0.43 19.70 -9.80
N ARG A 48 1.69 20.11 -9.62
CA ARG A 48 2.26 20.43 -8.30
C ARG A 48 1.52 21.59 -7.63
N LYS A 49 1.23 22.64 -8.39
CA LYS A 49 0.51 23.82 -7.88
C LYS A 49 -0.88 23.44 -7.35
N PHE A 50 -1.66 22.67 -8.09
CA PHE A 50 -2.99 22.24 -7.64
C PHE A 50 -2.96 21.29 -6.46
N ARG A 51 -1.98 20.37 -6.40
CA ARG A 51 -1.79 19.52 -5.21
C ARG A 51 -1.53 20.38 -3.97
N LYS A 52 -0.63 21.36 -4.08
CA LYS A 52 -0.34 22.29 -2.99
C LYS A 52 -1.59 23.09 -2.57
N GLU A 53 -2.31 23.67 -3.54
CA GLU A 53 -3.55 24.39 -3.25
C GLU A 53 -4.62 23.52 -2.57
N ALA A 54 -4.68 22.22 -2.87
CA ALA A 54 -5.59 21.29 -2.21
C ALA A 54 -5.15 20.97 -0.77
N TYR A 55 -3.84 20.79 -0.54
CA TYR A 55 -3.28 20.60 0.80
C TYR A 55 -3.49 21.84 1.68
N ASP A 56 -3.15 23.02 1.18
CA ASP A 56 -3.33 24.29 1.89
C ASP A 56 -4.83 24.48 2.21
N GLN A 57 -5.75 24.13 1.30
CA GLN A 57 -7.18 24.17 1.59
C GLN A 57 -7.61 23.18 2.68
N MET A 58 -7.09 21.94 2.68
CA MET A 58 -7.38 20.97 3.75
C MET A 58 -6.88 21.45 5.11
N GLU A 59 -5.66 22.01 5.16
CA GLU A 59 -5.08 22.59 6.38
C GLU A 59 -5.97 23.73 6.93
N ASN A 60 -6.48 24.59 6.05
CA ASN A 60 -7.36 25.70 6.43
C ASN A 60 -8.81 25.30 6.72
N SER A 61 -9.30 24.18 6.17
CA SER A 61 -10.73 23.82 6.24
C SER A 61 -11.06 22.80 7.32
N CYS A 62 -10.16 21.86 7.62
CA CYS A 62 -10.31 20.89 8.70
C CYS A 62 -9.06 20.01 8.79
N LEU A 63 -8.03 20.51 9.46
CA LEU A 63 -7.31 19.67 10.40
C LEU A 63 -7.69 20.20 11.77
N PRO A 64 -8.00 19.37 12.78
CA PRO A 64 -7.91 19.84 14.16
C PRO A 64 -6.45 20.27 14.33
N SER A 65 -6.21 21.57 14.15
CA SER A 65 -4.95 22.22 14.48
C SER A 65 -4.65 21.81 15.91
N VAL A 66 -3.42 21.37 16.16
CA VAL A 66 -2.90 21.05 17.51
C VAL A 66 -2.73 22.34 18.33
N GLN A 67 -3.64 23.30 18.15
CA GLN A 67 -3.65 24.62 18.72
C GLN A 67 -5.05 24.93 19.26
N ASP A 68 -5.52 24.09 20.18
CA ASP A 68 -6.42 24.53 21.25
C ASP A 68 -6.11 23.71 22.50
N THR A 69 -5.42 24.34 23.43
CA THR A 69 -4.92 23.81 24.70
C THR A 69 -6.03 23.51 25.73
N ASN A 70 -7.25 23.14 25.31
CA ASN A 70 -8.32 22.77 26.24
C ASN A 70 -9.36 21.77 25.71
N ASN A 71 -9.19 21.21 24.52
CA ASN A 71 -10.02 20.08 24.11
C ASN A 71 -9.16 18.82 24.14
N ALA A 72 -9.15 18.15 25.29
CA ALA A 72 -8.47 16.88 25.45
C ALA A 72 -9.02 15.90 24.41
N VAL A 73 -8.26 15.70 23.33
CA VAL A 73 -8.56 14.69 22.33
C VAL A 73 -8.59 13.37 23.07
N SER A 74 -9.80 12.88 23.34
CA SER A 74 -10.01 11.57 23.96
C SER A 74 -9.80 10.53 22.88
N PHE A 75 -8.57 10.03 22.80
CA PHE A 75 -8.29 8.84 22.03
C PHE A 75 -8.88 7.66 22.79
N VAL A 76 -9.88 7.01 22.20
CA VAL A 76 -10.26 5.66 22.64
C VAL A 76 -9.30 4.70 21.96
N GLU A 77 -8.68 3.83 22.74
CA GLU A 77 -7.90 2.71 22.20
C GLU A 77 -8.88 1.79 21.46
N ILE A 78 -8.91 1.89 20.13
CA ILE A 78 -9.51 0.85 19.30
C ILE A 78 -8.51 -0.28 19.39
N SER A 79 -8.86 -1.34 20.12
CA SER A 79 -8.08 -2.57 20.10
C SER A 79 -7.80 -2.87 18.64
N ALA A 80 -6.52 -2.99 18.27
CA ALA A 80 -6.17 -3.53 16.97
C ALA A 80 -7.06 -4.76 16.79
N PRO A 81 -7.74 -4.95 15.63
CA PRO A 81 -8.27 -6.26 15.35
C PRO A 81 -7.08 -7.16 15.59
N VAL A 82 -7.18 -7.97 16.65
CA VAL A 82 -6.17 -8.96 16.92
C VAL A 82 -6.24 -9.70 15.59
N HIS A 83 -5.22 -9.51 14.76
CA HIS A 83 -4.73 -10.64 14.04
C HIS A 83 -4.38 -11.61 15.20
N GLN A 84 -5.41 -12.32 15.65
CA GLN A 84 -5.45 -13.72 15.38
C GLN A 84 -4.87 -13.77 13.95
N GLU A 85 -3.55 -13.97 13.88
CA GLU A 85 -3.11 -15.32 13.58
C GLU A 85 -4.20 -16.26 14.10
N VAL A 86 -5.32 -16.32 13.36
CA VAL A 86 -5.95 -17.56 13.04
C VAL A 86 -4.73 -18.29 12.54
N PRO A 87 -4.20 -19.27 13.31
CA PRO A 87 -3.49 -20.32 12.64
C PRO A 87 -4.38 -20.65 11.45
N MET A 88 -3.85 -20.58 10.23
CA MET A 88 -4.61 -20.98 9.07
C MET A 88 -5.14 -22.38 9.37
N GLU A 89 -6.37 -22.47 9.85
CA GLU A 89 -7.09 -23.71 10.03
C GLU A 89 -7.59 -24.05 8.64
N CYS A 90 -6.67 -24.62 7.87
CA CYS A 90 -6.91 -25.36 6.65
C CYS A 90 -5.65 -26.22 6.42
N ASN A 91 -5.55 -27.47 6.82
CA ASN A 91 -6.43 -28.34 7.58
C ASN A 91 -5.52 -29.05 8.59
N SER A 92 -5.56 -28.64 9.85
CA SER A 92 -4.96 -29.45 10.91
C SER A 92 -5.96 -30.56 11.22
N GLU A 93 -5.96 -31.63 10.42
CA GLU A 93 -6.05 -32.93 11.10
C GLU A 93 -5.09 -32.81 12.28
N THR A 94 -5.55 -33.14 13.49
CA THR A 94 -4.70 -33.09 14.67
C THR A 94 -3.51 -34.03 14.44
N ILE A 95 -2.45 -33.53 13.81
CA ILE A 95 -1.21 -34.23 13.61
C ILE A 95 -0.73 -34.46 15.03
N LYS A 96 -0.83 -35.71 15.51
CA LYS A 96 -0.26 -36.14 16.77
C LYS A 96 1.18 -36.54 16.45
N PRO A 97 2.17 -35.64 16.57
CA PRO A 97 3.52 -35.98 16.20
C PRO A 97 4.03 -37.09 17.11
N ALA A 98 4.62 -38.13 16.50
CA ALA A 98 5.40 -39.12 17.21
C ALA A 98 6.78 -38.56 17.59
N ALA A 99 7.32 -37.64 16.79
CA ALA A 99 8.58 -36.97 17.04
C ALA A 99 8.56 -35.52 16.54
N VAL A 100 9.35 -34.65 17.18
CA VAL A 100 9.51 -33.24 16.76
C VAL A 100 10.99 -32.87 16.79
N ILE A 101 11.49 -32.35 15.68
CA ILE A 101 12.87 -31.84 15.54
C ILE A 101 12.79 -30.31 15.57
N LYS A 102 13.54 -29.66 16.48
CA LYS A 102 13.54 -28.21 16.64
C LYS A 102 14.95 -27.63 16.52
N THR A 103 15.08 -26.54 15.79
CA THR A 103 16.28 -25.70 15.69
C THR A 103 15.93 -24.27 16.10
N ALA A 104 16.92 -23.36 16.10
CA ALA A 104 16.70 -21.95 16.45
C ALA A 104 15.69 -21.25 15.51
N THR A 105 15.52 -21.75 14.29
CA THR A 105 14.72 -21.09 13.25
C THR A 105 13.63 -21.99 12.65
N VAL A 106 13.63 -23.30 12.90
CA VAL A 106 12.72 -24.26 12.25
C VAL A 106 12.23 -25.32 13.24
N SER A 107 10.98 -25.76 13.10
CA SER A 107 10.40 -26.91 13.80
C SER A 107 9.77 -27.86 12.79
N ILE A 108 10.17 -29.13 12.79
CA ILE A 108 9.64 -30.18 11.93
C ILE A 108 8.91 -31.19 12.83
N ALA A 109 7.62 -31.40 12.58
CA ALA A 109 6.81 -32.40 13.28
C ALA A 109 6.63 -33.64 12.39
N ILE A 110 6.88 -34.82 12.95
CA ILE A 110 6.81 -36.12 12.26
C ILE A 110 5.72 -36.96 12.91
N SER A 111 4.79 -37.47 12.11
CA SER A 111 3.70 -38.36 12.54
C SER A 111 3.96 -39.81 12.10
N ASN A 112 3.29 -40.77 12.73
CA ASN A 112 3.46 -42.21 12.48
C ASN A 112 2.92 -42.67 11.11
N ASP A 113 2.15 -41.83 10.42
CA ASP A 113 1.64 -42.04 9.06
C ASP A 113 2.63 -41.62 7.96
N ILE A 114 3.84 -41.16 8.32
CA ILE A 114 4.88 -40.86 7.34
C ILE A 114 5.27 -42.10 6.53
N SER A 115 5.35 -41.95 5.20
CA SER A 115 5.82 -43.05 4.35
C SER A 115 7.32 -43.32 4.54
N ASP A 116 7.73 -44.60 4.48
CA ASP A 116 9.13 -45.01 4.60
C ASP A 116 10.04 -44.31 3.58
N GLN A 117 9.54 -44.10 2.35
CA GLN A 117 10.29 -43.41 1.29
C GLN A 117 10.54 -41.94 1.62
N LEU A 118 9.58 -41.26 2.24
CA LEU A 118 9.74 -39.87 2.65
C LEU A 118 10.70 -39.78 3.85
N LEU A 119 10.53 -40.66 4.84
CA LEU A 119 11.41 -40.75 6.00
C LEU A 119 12.87 -41.01 5.58
N SER A 120 13.11 -41.95 4.66
CA SER A 120 14.45 -42.28 4.19
C SER A 120 15.12 -41.11 3.45
N ARG A 121 14.36 -40.38 2.62
CA ARG A 121 14.86 -39.19 1.91
C ARG A 121 15.25 -38.09 2.88
N ILE A 122 14.42 -37.82 3.89
CA ILE A 122 14.73 -36.84 4.93
C ILE A 122 16.04 -37.22 5.64
N LEU A 123 16.20 -38.48 6.05
CA LEU A 123 17.41 -38.94 6.75
C LEU A 123 18.66 -38.94 5.86
N GLN A 124 18.52 -39.18 4.56
CA GLN A 124 19.64 -39.10 3.61
C GLN A 124 20.18 -37.67 3.51
N GLU A 125 19.30 -36.68 3.38
CA GLU A 125 19.70 -35.27 3.32
C GLU A 125 20.34 -34.77 4.62
N VAL A 126 19.99 -35.36 5.77
CA VAL A 126 20.64 -35.05 7.06
C VAL A 126 22.13 -35.41 7.06
N THR A 127 22.57 -36.39 6.26
CA THR A 127 24.00 -36.71 6.15
C THR A 127 24.81 -35.67 5.38
N HIS A 128 24.14 -34.74 4.69
CA HIS A 128 24.74 -33.65 3.92
C HIS A 128 24.70 -32.29 4.63
N ALA A 129 24.11 -32.21 5.82
CA ALA A 129 24.06 -31.02 6.67
C ALA A 129 25.21 -31.01 7.69
#